data_AF-A0A7V1PW53-F1
#
_entry.id   AF-A0A7V1PW53-F1
#
_cell.length_a   1.000
_cell.length_b   1.000
_cell.length_c   1.000
_cell.angle_alpha   90.00
_cell.angle_beta   90.00
_cell.angle_gamma   90.00
#
_symmetry.space_group_name_H-M   'P 1'
#
loop_
_entity.id
_entity.type
_entity.pdbx_description
1 polymer ?
#
loop_
_entity_poly.entity_id
_entity_poly.type
_entity_poly.pdbx_seq_one_letter_code
_entity_poly.pdbx_strand_id
1 'polypeptide(L)'
;GKKDKLHPFGPLVSDVWTDIHRIKHNKNRDLHPCQLPIHLLDRLILLSTDENDIVLDPFSGTGTTAISAKRLGRKYIGFEIDTTYVEISKEKLDNVEPNYKLGKTWVSFYINDIVTIRNKDWETLSKYFKIPEPIKTIDFVKTKLIDKNLIPRDKKIVRKISGYKVESKEVNGNKVKTIKLKKEIKLVENSVVI
;
A
#
# COMPACT_ATOMS: atom_id res chain seq x y z
N GLY A 1 -5.46 -31.71 -15.93
CA GLY A 1 -4.30 -31.24 -15.15
C GLY A 1 -4.44 -31.65 -13.69
N LYS A 2 -3.33 -31.70 -12.92
CA LYS A 2 -3.29 -32.05 -11.49
C LYS A 2 -3.91 -30.94 -10.61
N LYS A 3 -5.22 -30.70 -10.76
CA LYS A 3 -5.96 -29.62 -10.08
C LYS A 3 -5.98 -29.77 -8.56
N ASP A 4 -5.89 -30.99 -8.09
CA ASP A 4 -5.71 -31.40 -6.70
C ASP A 4 -4.40 -30.88 -6.06
N LYS A 5 -3.42 -30.49 -6.87
CA LYS A 5 -2.12 -29.96 -6.40
C LYS A 5 -2.01 -28.44 -6.52
N LEU A 6 -3.08 -27.75 -6.89
CA LEU A 6 -3.07 -26.29 -6.97
C LEU A 6 -2.98 -25.70 -5.57
N HIS A 7 -2.24 -24.60 -5.44
CA HIS A 7 -2.15 -23.89 -4.19
C HIS A 7 -3.53 -23.32 -3.80
N PRO A 8 -4.05 -23.57 -2.57
CA PRO A 8 -5.45 -23.30 -2.29
C PRO A 8 -5.84 -21.82 -2.29
N PHE A 9 -4.88 -20.90 -2.18
CA PHE A 9 -5.14 -19.47 -2.28
C PHE A 9 -5.26 -18.98 -3.74
N GLY A 10 -4.79 -19.76 -4.71
CA GLY A 10 -4.69 -19.36 -6.11
C GLY A 10 -3.34 -19.69 -6.72
N PRO A 11 -3.16 -19.45 -8.04
CA PRO A 11 -1.91 -19.73 -8.73
C PRO A 11 -0.75 -18.90 -8.16
N LEU A 12 0.46 -19.43 -8.30
CA LEU A 12 1.68 -18.69 -8.00
C LEU A 12 1.81 -17.49 -8.95
N VAL A 13 2.41 -16.40 -8.45
CA VAL A 13 2.60 -15.17 -9.22
C VAL A 13 3.55 -15.39 -10.40
N SER A 14 3.23 -14.83 -11.57
CA SER A 14 4.09 -14.81 -12.77
C SER A 14 4.87 -13.49 -12.86
N ASP A 15 5.57 -13.26 -13.97
CA ASP A 15 6.22 -12.00 -14.33
C ASP A 15 5.28 -10.97 -15.00
N VAL A 16 4.09 -11.40 -15.46
CA VAL A 16 3.07 -10.53 -16.05
C VAL A 16 1.86 -10.38 -15.12
N TRP A 17 1.68 -9.18 -14.57
CA TRP A 17 0.60 -8.90 -13.61
C TRP A 17 -0.55 -8.14 -14.27
N THR A 18 -1.73 -8.76 -14.31
CA THR A 18 -2.93 -8.20 -14.94
C THR A 18 -3.96 -7.68 -13.94
N ASP A 19 -3.77 -7.95 -12.65
CA ASP A 19 -4.70 -7.66 -11.57
C ASP A 19 -4.41 -6.34 -10.82
N ILE A 20 -3.30 -5.69 -11.15
CA ILE A 20 -2.89 -4.40 -10.56
C ILE A 20 -3.15 -3.28 -11.55
N HIS A 21 -4.10 -2.41 -11.23
CA HIS A 21 -4.50 -1.31 -12.11
C HIS A 21 -4.03 0.05 -11.57
N ARG A 22 -3.72 0.96 -12.49
CA ARG A 22 -3.41 2.36 -12.16
C ARG A 22 -4.55 3.02 -11.39
N ILE A 23 -4.21 3.97 -10.52
CA ILE A 23 -5.20 4.78 -9.79
C ILE A 23 -5.89 5.74 -10.77
N LYS A 24 -7.14 5.43 -11.16
CA LYS A 24 -7.89 6.19 -12.18
C LYS A 24 -8.61 7.43 -11.63
N HIS A 25 -9.14 7.37 -10.41
CA HIS A 25 -10.02 8.43 -9.88
C HIS A 25 -9.25 9.44 -9.02
N ASN A 26 -9.38 10.73 -9.32
CA ASN A 26 -8.73 11.82 -8.58
C ASN A 26 -9.05 11.82 -7.07
N LYS A 27 -10.24 11.36 -6.66
CA LYS A 27 -10.60 11.26 -5.23
C LYS A 27 -9.65 10.35 -4.42
N ASN A 28 -9.03 9.38 -5.09
CA ASN A 28 -8.13 8.37 -4.53
C ASN A 28 -6.67 8.64 -4.87
N ARG A 29 -6.38 9.71 -5.65
CA ARG A 29 -5.02 10.15 -5.94
C ARG A 29 -4.59 11.17 -4.89
N ASP A 30 -3.31 11.17 -4.57
CA ASP A 30 -2.67 12.28 -3.91
C ASP A 30 -2.30 13.39 -4.91
N LEU A 31 -1.53 14.36 -4.46
CA LEU A 31 -1.03 15.46 -5.29
C LEU A 31 0.08 15.03 -6.24
N HIS A 32 0.60 13.81 -6.13
CA HIS A 32 1.64 13.30 -7.02
C HIS A 32 1.01 12.81 -8.34
N PRO A 33 1.46 13.33 -9.50
CA PRO A 33 0.84 13.01 -10.79
C PRO A 33 0.97 11.52 -11.15
N CYS A 34 2.05 10.88 -10.69
CA CYS A 34 2.47 9.52 -11.02
C CYS A 34 2.42 8.58 -9.80
N GLN A 35 1.44 8.72 -8.92
CA GLN A 35 1.29 7.84 -7.75
C GLN A 35 1.12 6.37 -8.17
N LEU A 36 1.97 5.49 -7.63
CA LEU A 36 1.87 4.04 -7.81
C LEU A 36 0.72 3.45 -6.96
N PRO A 37 0.01 2.41 -7.44
CA PRO A 37 -0.99 1.72 -6.63
C PRO A 37 -0.33 1.07 -5.39
N ILE A 38 -0.85 1.32 -4.19
CA ILE A 38 -0.21 0.84 -2.96
C ILE A 38 -0.06 -0.69 -2.88
N HIS A 39 -1.05 -1.45 -3.36
CA HIS A 39 -1.02 -2.91 -3.36
C HIS A 39 0.04 -3.50 -4.32
N LEU A 40 0.55 -2.70 -5.26
CA LEU A 40 1.75 -3.06 -6.04
C LEU A 40 2.97 -3.14 -5.15
N LEU A 41 3.20 -2.10 -4.34
CA LEU A 41 4.33 -2.03 -3.43
C LEU A 41 4.20 -3.08 -2.33
N ASP A 42 2.99 -3.32 -1.82
CA ASP A 42 2.76 -4.36 -0.80
C ASP A 42 3.18 -5.74 -1.33
N ARG A 43 2.83 -6.05 -2.59
CA ARG A 43 3.22 -7.31 -3.24
C ARG A 43 4.73 -7.39 -3.44
N LEU A 44 5.36 -6.33 -3.94
CA LEU A 44 6.81 -6.29 -4.17
C LEU A 44 7.59 -6.49 -2.86
N ILE A 45 7.22 -5.77 -1.80
CA ILE A 45 7.90 -5.86 -0.50
C ILE A 45 7.73 -7.25 0.11
N LEU A 46 6.52 -7.84 0.07
CA LEU A 46 6.32 -9.21 0.53
C LEU A 46 7.15 -10.22 -0.27
N LEU A 47 7.33 -10.00 -1.57
CA LEU A 47 8.07 -10.90 -2.45
C LEU A 47 9.59 -10.87 -2.16
N SER A 48 10.14 -9.72 -1.80
CA SER A 48 11.60 -9.50 -1.76
C SER A 48 12.20 -9.27 -0.37
N THR A 49 11.40 -9.19 0.70
CA THR A 49 11.88 -8.87 2.05
C THR A 49 11.21 -9.70 3.13
N ASP A 50 11.89 -9.82 4.28
CA ASP A 50 11.34 -10.29 5.54
C ASP A 50 11.05 -9.13 6.52
N GLU A 51 10.45 -9.45 7.66
CA GLU A 51 10.17 -8.47 8.72
C GLU A 51 11.47 -7.81 9.21
N ASN A 52 11.42 -6.52 9.53
CA ASN A 52 12.55 -5.69 9.98
C ASN A 52 13.65 -5.40 8.95
N ASP A 53 13.59 -5.97 7.74
CA ASP A 53 14.45 -5.54 6.62
C ASP A 53 14.24 -4.05 6.30
N ILE A 54 15.24 -3.43 5.67
CA ILE A 54 15.19 -2.03 5.25
C ILE A 54 14.86 -1.95 3.76
N VAL A 55 13.80 -1.20 3.43
CA VAL A 55 13.42 -0.88 2.05
C VAL A 55 13.92 0.52 1.69
N LEU A 56 14.77 0.62 0.67
CA LEU A 56 15.29 1.89 0.16
C LEU A 56 14.52 2.34 -1.10
N ASP A 57 14.09 3.60 -1.13
CA ASP A 57 13.51 4.26 -2.30
C ASP A 57 14.15 5.65 -2.52
N PRO A 58 15.07 5.83 -3.47
CA PRO A 58 15.74 7.11 -3.69
C PRO A 58 14.87 8.16 -4.40
N PHE A 59 13.65 7.81 -4.84
CA PHE A 59 12.72 8.71 -5.51
C PHE A 59 11.32 8.54 -4.93
N SER A 60 11.24 8.72 -3.61
CA SER A 60 10.11 8.26 -2.79
C SER A 60 8.81 9.02 -3.04
N GLY A 61 8.86 10.22 -3.66
CA GLY A 61 7.69 11.04 -3.92
C GLY A 61 6.88 11.27 -2.66
N THR A 62 5.59 10.96 -2.71
CA THR A 62 4.67 11.07 -1.56
C THR A 62 4.67 9.83 -0.66
N GLY A 63 5.71 9.01 -0.72
CA GLY A 63 6.02 7.97 0.27
C GLY A 63 5.33 6.63 0.08
N THR A 64 4.87 6.25 -1.12
CA THR A 64 4.10 5.00 -1.33
C THR A 64 4.90 3.76 -0.87
N THR A 65 6.20 3.71 -1.18
CA THR A 65 7.10 2.62 -0.76
C THR A 65 7.28 2.58 0.77
N ALA A 66 7.54 3.72 1.39
CA ALA A 66 7.68 3.85 2.85
C ALA A 66 6.40 3.43 3.60
N ILE A 67 5.23 3.85 3.10
CA ILE A 67 3.92 3.48 3.67
C ILE A 67 3.73 1.97 3.62
N SER A 68 4.00 1.35 2.47
CA SER A 68 3.87 -0.09 2.30
C SER A 68 4.84 -0.86 3.21
N ALA A 69 6.11 -0.42 3.26
CA ALA A 69 7.11 -1.01 4.14
C ALA A 69 6.68 -0.94 5.61
N LYS A 70 6.25 0.24 6.08
CA LYS A 70 5.74 0.43 7.45
C LYS A 70 4.55 -0.47 7.75
N ARG A 71 3.55 -0.52 6.86
CA ARG A 71 2.36 -1.39 7.02
C ARG A 71 2.74 -2.85 7.24
N LEU A 72 3.74 -3.32 6.49
CA LEU A 72 4.24 -4.68 6.49
C LEU A 72 5.33 -4.94 7.55
N GLY A 73 5.60 -4.02 8.49
CA GLY A 73 6.59 -4.24 9.55
C GLY A 73 8.04 -4.24 9.05
N ARG A 74 8.32 -3.56 7.95
CA ARG A 74 9.68 -3.29 7.46
C ARG A 74 10.11 -1.88 7.87
N LYS A 75 11.42 -1.70 7.96
CA LYS A 75 12.05 -0.37 8.04
C LYS A 75 12.14 0.21 6.64
N TYR A 76 12.29 1.53 6.54
CA TYR A 76 12.40 2.20 5.25
C TYR A 76 13.33 3.40 5.31
N ILE A 77 13.87 3.76 4.14
CA ILE A 77 14.67 4.94 3.87
C ILE A 77 14.16 5.48 2.53
N GLY A 78 13.65 6.72 2.50
CA GLY A 78 13.17 7.36 1.28
C GLY A 78 13.89 8.68 1.00
N PHE A 79 14.26 9.00 -0.23
CA PHE A 79 14.76 10.33 -0.57
C PHE A 79 13.77 11.05 -1.49
N GLU A 80 13.55 12.34 -1.28
CA GLU A 80 12.73 13.20 -2.14
C GLU A 80 13.25 14.65 -2.10
N ILE A 81 13.37 15.26 -3.28
CA ILE A 81 13.87 16.64 -3.41
C ILE A 81 12.75 17.67 -3.24
N ASP A 82 11.52 17.34 -3.61
CA ASP A 82 10.38 18.22 -3.44
C ASP A 82 9.89 18.21 -1.99
N THR A 83 10.18 19.29 -1.29
CA THR A 83 9.74 19.51 0.11
C THR A 83 8.23 19.35 0.32
N THR A 84 7.40 19.63 -0.69
CA THR A 84 5.95 19.43 -0.62
C THR A 84 5.61 17.94 -0.57
N TYR A 85 6.28 17.11 -1.37
CA TYR A 85 6.09 15.66 -1.35
C TYR A 85 6.63 15.03 -0.08
N VAL A 86 7.75 15.55 0.44
CA VAL A 86 8.28 15.18 1.76
C VAL A 86 7.23 15.37 2.86
N GLU A 87 6.59 16.55 2.92
CA GLU A 87 5.57 16.84 3.93
C GLU A 87 4.34 15.92 3.82
N ILE A 88 3.84 15.70 2.60
CA ILE A 88 2.72 14.79 2.36
C ILE A 88 3.09 13.36 2.79
N SER A 89 4.32 12.93 2.50
CA SER A 89 4.83 11.62 2.91
C SER A 89 4.85 11.49 4.43
N LYS A 90 5.36 12.50 5.16
CA LYS A 90 5.35 12.54 6.64
C LYS A 90 3.94 12.41 7.19
N GLU A 91 3.00 13.24 6.71
CA GLU A 91 1.61 13.23 7.17
C GLU A 91 0.97 11.84 6.98
N LYS A 92 1.20 11.20 5.83
CA LYS A 92 0.69 9.85 5.58
C LYS A 92 1.33 8.83 6.51
N LEU A 93 2.64 8.89 6.69
CA LEU A 93 3.39 7.95 7.52
C LEU A 93 2.96 8.01 8.99
N ASP A 94 2.67 9.19 9.52
CA ASP A 94 2.17 9.39 10.88
C ASP A 94 0.82 8.68 11.12
N ASN A 95 0.04 8.50 10.06
CA ASN A 95 -1.27 7.84 10.12
C ASN A 95 -1.24 6.34 9.79
N VAL A 96 -0.06 5.78 9.55
CA VAL A 96 0.13 4.37 9.15
C VAL A 96 0.63 3.55 10.35
N GLU A 97 0.00 2.41 10.57
CA GLU A 97 0.39 1.43 11.59
C GLU A 97 0.95 0.15 10.93
N PRO A 98 1.91 -0.55 11.56
CA PRO A 98 2.44 -1.83 11.08
C PRO A 98 1.46 -2.99 11.39
N ASN A 99 0.31 -2.99 10.71
CA ASN A 99 -0.81 -3.89 11.02
C ASN A 99 -1.26 -4.78 9.85
N TYR A 100 -0.49 -4.85 8.76
CA TYR A 100 -0.82 -5.70 7.62
C TYR A 100 -0.50 -7.18 7.89
N LYS A 101 -1.20 -7.77 8.86
CA LYS A 101 -0.97 -9.14 9.32
C LYS A 101 -2.26 -9.89 9.67
N LEU A 102 -2.22 -11.21 9.51
CA LEU A 102 -3.16 -12.14 10.12
C LEU A 102 -2.45 -12.92 11.24
N GLY A 103 -2.87 -12.69 12.48
CA GLY A 103 -2.12 -13.18 13.64
C GLY A 103 -0.72 -12.58 13.68
N LYS A 104 0.30 -13.41 13.44
CA LYS A 104 1.72 -13.02 13.41
C LYS A 104 2.30 -12.94 11.99
N THR A 105 1.50 -13.22 10.97
CA THR A 105 1.99 -13.38 9.60
C THR A 105 1.61 -12.18 8.74
N TRP A 106 2.60 -11.59 8.06
CA TRP A 106 2.41 -10.44 7.17
C TRP A 106 1.72 -10.81 5.87
N VAL A 107 0.68 -10.06 5.50
CA VAL A 107 -0.13 -10.24 4.27
C VAL A 107 -0.54 -8.87 3.72
N SER A 108 -0.87 -8.76 2.44
CA SER A 108 -1.38 -7.50 1.90
C SER A 108 -2.90 -7.49 1.75
N PHE A 109 -3.48 -6.32 2.00
CA PHE A 109 -4.92 -6.08 1.90
C PHE A 109 -5.23 -5.07 0.81
N TYR A 110 -6.28 -5.31 0.04
CA TYR A 110 -6.79 -4.37 -0.96
C TYR A 110 -8.30 -4.57 -1.18
N ILE A 111 -9.06 -3.46 -1.18
CA ILE A 111 -10.53 -3.43 -1.36
C ILE A 111 -11.24 -4.50 -0.51
N ASN A 112 -11.01 -4.48 0.80
CA ASN A 112 -11.65 -5.40 1.76
C ASN A 112 -11.41 -6.89 1.47
N ASP A 113 -10.26 -7.21 0.90
CA ASP A 113 -9.81 -8.59 0.72
C ASP A 113 -8.29 -8.71 0.95
N ILE A 114 -7.82 -9.92 1.16
CA ILE A 114 -6.38 -10.24 1.16
C ILE A 114 -5.98 -10.53 -0.28
N VAL A 115 -4.95 -9.85 -0.77
CA VAL A 115 -4.54 -9.93 -2.17
C VAL A 115 -3.12 -10.45 -2.39
N THR A 116 -2.30 -10.52 -1.35
CA THR A 116 -0.99 -11.17 -1.43
C THR A 116 -0.65 -11.86 -0.12
N ILE A 117 -0.25 -13.11 -0.25
CA ILE A 117 0.35 -13.92 0.80
C ILE A 117 1.61 -14.56 0.21
N ARG A 118 2.55 -14.95 1.06
CA ARG A 118 3.73 -15.71 0.61
C ARG A 118 3.44 -17.20 0.72
N ASN A 119 3.91 -17.97 -0.26
CA ASN A 119 3.70 -19.43 -0.27
C ASN A 119 4.20 -20.10 1.01
N LYS A 120 5.35 -19.66 1.55
CA LYS A 120 5.94 -20.17 2.80
C LYS A 120 5.05 -19.98 4.03
N ASP A 121 4.11 -19.02 3.97
CA ASP A 121 3.25 -18.65 5.10
C ASP A 121 1.89 -19.38 5.05
N TRP A 122 1.59 -20.13 3.99
CA TRP A 122 0.26 -20.70 3.73
C TRP A 122 -0.22 -21.63 4.84
N GLU A 123 0.65 -22.49 5.37
CA GLU A 123 0.27 -23.46 6.41
C GLU A 123 -0.34 -22.75 7.63
N THR A 124 0.29 -21.65 8.08
CA THR A 124 -0.20 -20.84 9.21
C THR A 124 -1.45 -20.05 8.86
N LEU A 125 -1.57 -19.61 7.60
CA LEU A 125 -2.66 -18.75 7.14
C LEU A 125 -3.94 -19.52 6.79
N SER A 126 -3.82 -20.79 6.39
CA SER A 126 -4.92 -21.62 5.86
C SER A 126 -6.17 -21.60 6.75
N LYS A 127 -6.01 -21.61 8.07
CA LYS A 127 -7.09 -21.56 9.07
C LYS A 127 -7.97 -20.31 9.02
N TYR A 128 -7.49 -19.21 8.43
CA TYR A 128 -8.27 -17.98 8.29
C TYR A 128 -9.16 -18.01 7.04
N PHE A 129 -9.03 -19.02 6.19
CA PHE A 129 -9.70 -19.08 4.90
C PHE A 129 -10.70 -20.22 4.80
N LYS A 130 -11.83 -19.92 4.16
CA LYS A 130 -12.79 -20.92 3.69
C LYS A 130 -12.31 -21.42 2.33
N ILE A 131 -11.77 -22.62 2.31
CA ILE A 131 -11.31 -23.30 1.11
C ILE A 131 -12.51 -24.01 0.44
N PRO A 132 -12.67 -23.94 -0.89
CA PRO A 132 -13.73 -24.65 -1.59
C PRO A 132 -13.59 -26.17 -1.49
N GLU A 133 -14.72 -26.85 -1.26
CA GLU A 133 -14.81 -28.32 -1.32
C GLU A 133 -15.80 -28.74 -2.43
N PRO A 134 -15.42 -29.67 -3.32
CA PRO A 134 -14.11 -30.35 -3.39
C PRO A 134 -13.02 -29.43 -3.96
N ILE A 135 -11.74 -29.63 -3.55
CA ILE A 135 -10.60 -28.78 -3.95
C ILE A 135 -10.48 -28.52 -5.46
N LYS A 136 -10.98 -29.45 -6.29
CA LYS A 136 -11.02 -29.35 -7.76
C LYS A 136 -11.81 -28.13 -8.27
N THR A 137 -12.68 -27.53 -7.46
CA THR A 137 -13.47 -26.34 -7.84
C THR A 137 -12.73 -25.01 -7.65
N ILE A 138 -11.48 -25.04 -7.19
CA ILE A 138 -10.69 -23.84 -6.89
C ILE A 138 -10.52 -22.87 -8.08
N ASP A 139 -10.52 -23.39 -9.31
CA ASP A 139 -10.45 -22.56 -10.52
C ASP A 139 -11.65 -21.63 -10.68
N PHE A 140 -12.81 -22.02 -10.13
CA PHE A 140 -14.08 -21.33 -10.28
C PHE A 140 -14.54 -20.65 -8.99
N VAL A 141 -14.13 -21.18 -7.85
CA VAL A 141 -14.50 -20.67 -6.53
C VAL A 141 -13.24 -20.18 -5.83
N LYS A 142 -13.16 -18.87 -5.60
CA LYS A 142 -12.05 -18.29 -4.82
C LYS A 142 -12.15 -18.70 -3.36
N THR A 143 -11.01 -19.02 -2.79
CA THR A 143 -10.79 -19.09 -1.34
C THR A 143 -11.05 -17.73 -0.72
N LYS A 144 -11.86 -17.68 0.34
CA LYS A 144 -12.32 -16.42 0.96
C LYS A 144 -11.89 -16.35 2.41
N LEU A 145 -11.52 -15.15 2.86
CA LEU A 145 -11.31 -14.88 4.28
C LEU A 145 -12.60 -15.16 5.07
N ILE A 146 -12.50 -15.93 6.16
CA ILE A 146 -13.65 -16.33 6.99
C ILE A 146 -14.24 -15.12 7.70
N ASP A 147 -13.40 -14.28 8.30
CA ASP A 147 -13.81 -13.08 9.03
C ASP A 147 -13.17 -11.82 8.45
N LYS A 148 -13.99 -10.98 7.82
CA LYS A 148 -13.55 -9.72 7.22
C LYS A 148 -13.22 -8.64 8.26
N ASN A 149 -13.61 -8.82 9.53
CA ASN A 149 -13.22 -7.88 10.59
C ASN A 149 -11.73 -7.94 10.92
N LEU A 150 -11.03 -8.99 10.49
CA LEU A 150 -9.58 -9.13 10.58
C LEU A 150 -8.83 -8.17 9.63
N ILE A 151 -9.52 -7.57 8.66
CA ILE A 151 -8.91 -6.61 7.73
C ILE A 151 -8.72 -5.28 8.46
N PRO A 152 -7.48 -4.74 8.50
CA PRO A 152 -7.23 -3.43 9.09
C PRO A 152 -8.09 -2.35 8.41
N ARG A 153 -8.80 -1.57 9.23
CA ARG A 153 -9.50 -0.38 8.74
C ARG A 153 -8.52 0.79 8.83
N ASP A 154 -8.17 1.37 7.69
CA ASP A 154 -7.45 2.64 7.67
C ASP A 154 -8.25 3.68 8.48
N LYS A 155 -7.60 4.39 9.40
CA LYS A 155 -8.20 5.55 10.05
C LYS A 155 -8.59 6.52 8.92
N LYS A 156 -9.84 6.99 8.90
CA LYS A 156 -10.25 8.04 7.95
C LYS A 156 -9.31 9.22 8.16
N ILE A 157 -8.44 9.51 7.20
CA ILE A 157 -7.66 10.73 7.17
C ILE A 157 -8.67 11.87 7.04
N VAL A 158 -8.99 12.51 8.16
CA VAL A 158 -9.68 13.79 8.14
C VAL A 158 -8.67 14.75 7.53
N ARG A 159 -8.82 15.05 6.23
CA ARG A 159 -7.99 16.04 5.53
C ARG A 159 -8.14 17.37 6.25
N LYS A 160 -7.33 17.66 7.27
CA LYS A 160 -7.10 19.02 7.74
C LYS A 160 -6.24 19.67 6.66
N ILE A 161 -6.89 20.17 5.60
CA ILE A 161 -6.25 21.07 4.63
C ILE A 161 -6.07 22.44 5.29
N SER A 162 -5.46 22.50 6.48
CA SER A 162 -5.26 23.76 7.23
C SER A 162 -3.97 24.48 6.84
N GLY A 163 -3.10 23.86 6.02
CA GLY A 163 -1.77 24.38 5.68
C GLY A 163 -1.57 24.85 4.23
N TYR A 164 -2.51 24.59 3.32
CA TYR A 164 -2.30 24.80 1.88
C TYR A 164 -3.26 25.84 1.30
N LYS A 165 -2.73 26.85 0.61
CA LYS A 165 -3.48 27.84 -0.16
C LYS A 165 -3.46 27.44 -1.63
N VAL A 166 -4.63 27.19 -2.22
CA VAL A 166 -4.77 26.94 -3.66
C VAL A 166 -4.89 28.29 -4.38
N GLU A 167 -3.92 28.63 -5.21
CA GLU A 167 -3.95 29.78 -6.11
C GLU A 167 -4.20 29.28 -7.54
N SER A 168 -5.23 29.79 -8.21
CA SER A 168 -5.47 29.50 -9.63
C SER A 168 -4.89 30.61 -10.50
N LYS A 169 -4.10 30.26 -11.51
CA LYS A 169 -3.66 31.15 -12.59
C LYS A 169 -4.11 30.61 -13.93
N GLU A 170 -4.43 31.51 -14.86
CA GLU A 170 -4.74 31.16 -16.23
C GLU A 170 -3.47 31.33 -17.08
N VAL A 171 -3.02 30.26 -17.73
CA VAL A 171 -1.83 30.26 -18.59
C VAL A 171 -2.25 29.67 -19.94
N ASN A 172 -2.15 30.46 -21.01
CA ASN A 172 -2.53 30.08 -22.37
C ASN A 172 -3.96 29.49 -22.47
N GLY A 173 -4.93 30.10 -21.79
CA GLY A 173 -6.33 29.65 -21.79
C GLY A 173 -6.63 28.41 -20.93
N ASN A 174 -5.62 27.85 -20.25
CA ASN A 174 -5.79 26.74 -19.32
C ASN A 174 -5.70 27.21 -17.87
N LYS A 175 -6.66 26.79 -17.03
CA LYS A 175 -6.61 26.99 -15.57
C LYS A 175 -5.56 26.08 -14.95
N VAL A 176 -4.46 26.68 -14.51
CA VAL A 176 -3.40 26.03 -13.74
C VAL A 176 -3.64 26.32 -12.25
N LYS A 177 -3.67 25.28 -11.41
CA LYS A 177 -3.77 25.42 -9.95
C LYS A 177 -2.38 25.23 -9.34
N THR A 178 -1.91 26.24 -8.61
CA THR A 178 -0.66 26.22 -7.85
C THR A 178 -1.01 26.23 -6.37
N ILE A 179 -0.52 25.27 -5.60
CA ILE A 179 -0.79 25.18 -4.17
C ILE A 179 0.47 25.63 -3.41
N LYS A 180 0.34 26.61 -2.50
CA LYS A 180 1.43 27.13 -1.67
C LYS A 180 1.19 26.85 -0.19
N LEU A 181 2.25 26.52 0.53
CA LEU A 181 2.26 26.33 1.97
C LEU A 181 2.06 27.66 2.73
N LYS A 182 1.23 27.64 3.78
CA LYS A 182 1.23 28.65 4.85
C LYS A 182 2.33 28.26 5.84
N LYS A 183 3.47 28.94 5.79
CA LYS A 183 4.65 28.72 6.65
C LYS A 183 4.30 28.79 8.14
N GLU A 184 4.63 27.74 8.89
CA GLU A 184 5.46 27.71 10.12
C GLU A 184 5.40 26.31 10.74
N ILE A 185 6.47 25.49 10.65
CA ILE A 185 6.57 24.24 11.42
C ILE A 185 8.03 24.00 11.87
N LYS A 186 8.18 23.69 13.16
CA LYS A 186 9.40 23.27 13.85
C LYS A 186 9.77 21.83 13.48
N LEU A 187 11.07 21.60 13.25
CA LEU A 187 11.66 20.28 13.01
C LEU A 187 11.49 19.39 14.26
N VAL A 188 10.93 18.19 14.07
CA VAL A 188 10.92 17.13 15.09
C VAL A 188 11.87 16.04 14.62
N GLU A 189 12.96 15.87 15.36
CA GLU A 189 13.93 14.78 15.16
C GLU A 189 13.34 13.48 15.72
N ASN A 190 13.07 12.52 14.85
CA ASN A 190 13.29 11.10 15.11
C ASN A 190 13.16 10.31 13.80
N SER A 191 14.28 9.72 13.38
CA SER A 191 14.49 8.96 12.13
C SER A 191 14.43 9.82 10.85
N VAL A 192 15.60 10.27 10.42
CA VAL A 192 15.87 11.06 9.22
C VAL A 192 15.77 10.17 7.97
N VAL A 193 15.38 10.77 6.84
CA VAL A 193 15.24 10.28 5.44
C VAL A 193 13.79 10.02 4.98
N ILE A 194 13.14 11.16 4.67
CA ILE A 194 12.39 11.45 3.42
C ILE A 194 13.19 12.54 2.71
#